data_AF-A0AAD7ESV9-F1
#
_entry.id   AF-A0AAD7ESV9-F1
#
_cell.length_a   1.000
_cell.length_b   1.000
_cell.length_c   1.000
_cell.angle_alpha   90.00
_cell.angle_beta   90.00
_cell.angle_gamma   90.00
#
_symmetry.space_group_name_H-M   'P 1'
#
loop_
_entity.id
_entity.type
_entity.pdbx_description
1 polymer ?
#
loop_
_entity_poly.entity_id
_entity_poly.type
_entity_poly.pdbx_seq_one_letter_code
_entity_poly.pdbx_strand_id
1 'polypeptide(L)'
;MATLLFLAFLALRCTARLTIPASNAIVEVKAFNVATMTTIIPGVVLQPVVPGHNTIRIPLHAFLIEHSASKKRFMFDLGMRNDLLNLPPSVARQLQSGVFSVDPFKDITELLEEGGVPLESVETIIWSHSHFDHIGDMSKWPNTTNLVIGPGTNRSLFPEFPDSTLRASDFAGHNVTELNFDKTNLTFSGLPAIDYFGDGSFYLLNTPGHRVGHITALARVTPSTFIVLGADTCHHAGQLRPRPKFQATYPCPADLLAQTRASVSTDYFWSPGSHAGAFDMLSREQPLLSIADLPNSADADPVAGRVSLDKIAGFDADEDFLVVLSHDESLVGVLPYFPQSLTAWKGTRIKDKAVWGFVDQANPAFRFGP
;
A
#
# COMPACT_ATOMS: atom_id res chain seq x y z
N MET A 1 24.19 11.41 -50.65
CA MET A 1 22.77 11.68 -51.00
C MET A 1 22.17 10.36 -51.43
N ALA A 2 21.20 9.72 -50.78
CA ALA A 2 20.25 10.20 -49.81
C ALA A 2 20.08 9.18 -48.67
N THR A 3 20.39 9.66 -47.48
CA THR A 3 19.83 9.26 -46.18
C THR A 3 18.33 9.60 -46.15
N LEU A 4 17.57 8.96 -45.26
CA LEU A 4 16.13 9.14 -44.95
C LEU A 4 15.17 8.18 -45.65
N LEU A 5 14.83 7.07 -44.99
CA LEU A 5 13.44 6.56 -44.87
C LEU A 5 13.39 5.35 -43.92
N PHE A 6 13.72 5.54 -42.64
CA PHE A 6 13.35 4.61 -41.57
C PHE A 6 13.11 5.40 -40.27
N LEU A 7 12.08 6.24 -40.29
CA LEU A 7 11.48 6.89 -39.12
C LEU A 7 9.99 6.94 -39.37
N ALA A 8 9.24 6.03 -38.73
CA ALA A 8 7.87 6.21 -38.26
C ALA A 8 7.20 4.85 -38.00
N PHE A 9 7.64 4.15 -36.95
CA PHE A 9 6.70 3.42 -36.10
C PHE A 9 6.87 3.96 -34.67
N LEU A 10 6.63 5.26 -34.52
CA LEU A 10 6.19 5.79 -33.24
C LEU A 10 4.77 5.23 -33.08
N ALA A 11 4.64 4.05 -32.48
CA ALA A 11 3.35 3.60 -32.02
C ALA A 11 2.88 4.66 -31.02
N LEU A 12 1.93 5.50 -31.44
CA LEU A 12 1.04 6.19 -30.53
C LEU A 12 0.31 5.11 -29.73
N ARG A 13 0.96 4.55 -28.71
CA ARG A 13 0.25 3.96 -27.59
C ARG A 13 -0.28 5.16 -26.82
N CYS A 14 -1.42 5.67 -27.28
CA CYS A 14 -2.26 6.55 -26.50
C CYS A 14 -2.71 5.72 -25.28
N THR A 15 -1.87 5.69 -24.24
CA THR A 15 -2.28 5.19 -22.94
C THR A 15 -3.34 6.16 -22.46
N ALA A 16 -4.61 5.75 -22.51
CA ALA A 16 -5.68 6.55 -21.93
C ALA A 16 -5.27 6.89 -20.49
N ARG A 17 -4.97 8.17 -20.23
CA ARG A 17 -4.67 8.67 -18.89
C ARG A 17 -5.86 8.37 -17.99
N LEU A 18 -5.60 8.09 -16.72
CA LEU A 18 -6.68 7.95 -15.76
C LEU A 18 -7.36 9.31 -15.58
N THR A 19 -8.65 9.37 -15.90
CA THR A 19 -9.43 10.60 -15.75
C THR A 19 -9.98 10.71 -14.35
N ILE A 20 -9.43 11.62 -13.55
CA ILE A 20 -10.03 12.08 -12.29
C ILE A 20 -10.75 13.40 -12.56
N PRO A 21 -11.99 13.62 -12.07
CA PRO A 21 -12.69 14.90 -12.19
C PRO A 21 -11.80 16.07 -11.79
N ALA A 22 -11.87 17.16 -12.54
CA ALA A 22 -11.07 18.35 -12.25
C ALA A 22 -11.52 18.96 -10.91
N SER A 23 -10.55 19.28 -10.05
CA SER A 23 -10.77 20.02 -8.82
C SER A 23 -9.49 20.76 -8.42
N ASN A 24 -9.66 21.89 -7.74
CA ASN A 24 -8.57 22.62 -7.09
C ASN A 24 -8.47 22.29 -5.58
N ALA A 25 -9.41 21.52 -5.03
CA ALA A 25 -9.39 21.10 -3.64
C ALA A 25 -8.32 20.01 -3.45
N ILE A 26 -7.51 20.14 -2.40
CA ILE A 26 -6.38 19.26 -2.14
C ILE A 26 -6.29 18.88 -0.67
N VAL A 27 -5.64 17.76 -0.39
CA VAL A 27 -5.22 17.37 0.95
C VAL A 27 -3.69 17.43 1.08
N GLU A 28 -3.23 17.71 2.29
CA GLU A 28 -1.84 17.44 2.67
C GLU A 28 -1.72 16.01 3.18
N VAL A 29 -0.63 15.32 2.84
CA VAL A 29 -0.36 13.94 3.28
C VAL A 29 0.99 13.89 3.99
N LYS A 30 1.02 13.37 5.22
CA LYS A 30 2.26 13.09 5.97
C LYS A 30 2.30 11.60 6.30
N ALA A 31 3.38 10.92 5.92
CA ALA A 31 3.53 9.47 6.11
C ALA A 31 4.26 9.17 7.43
N PHE A 32 3.94 8.05 8.04
CA PHE A 32 4.68 7.46 9.16
C PHE A 32 5.17 6.09 8.73
N ASN A 33 6.31 5.64 9.25
CA ASN A 33 6.59 4.22 9.42
C ASN A 33 6.43 3.94 10.92
N VAL A 34 5.26 3.45 11.32
CA VAL A 34 4.88 3.34 12.75
C VAL A 34 5.71 2.27 13.43
N ALA A 35 5.86 1.11 12.79
CA ALA A 35 6.70 0.02 13.25
C ALA A 35 7.23 -0.75 12.04
N THR A 36 8.23 -1.61 12.25
CA THR A 36 8.63 -2.58 11.23
C THR A 36 8.63 -3.97 11.81
N MET A 37 7.89 -4.86 11.17
CA MET A 37 7.82 -6.28 11.50
C MET A 37 8.74 -7.07 10.57
N THR A 38 9.17 -8.25 11.00
CA THR A 38 9.83 -9.23 10.14
C THR A 38 9.10 -10.56 10.29
N THR A 39 8.67 -11.16 9.18
CA THR A 39 8.15 -12.53 9.19
C THR A 39 9.18 -13.52 8.68
N ILE A 40 9.24 -14.69 9.30
CA ILE A 40 10.06 -15.83 8.85
C ILE A 40 9.29 -16.77 7.91
N ILE A 41 8.07 -16.40 7.52
CA ILE A 41 7.25 -17.15 6.56
C ILE A 41 6.75 -16.20 5.46
N PRO A 42 7.60 -15.77 4.51
CA PRO A 42 7.19 -14.86 3.43
C PRO A 42 6.03 -15.39 2.58
N GLY A 43 5.86 -16.71 2.52
CA GLY A 43 4.76 -17.38 1.82
C GLY A 43 3.36 -17.04 2.35
N VAL A 44 3.26 -16.36 3.50
CA VAL A 44 1.97 -15.82 3.97
C VAL A 44 1.54 -14.57 3.21
N VAL A 45 2.45 -13.82 2.57
CA VAL A 45 2.14 -12.54 1.90
C VAL A 45 2.48 -12.52 0.41
N LEU A 46 3.42 -13.36 -0.05
CA LEU A 46 3.88 -13.35 -1.44
C LEU A 46 4.26 -14.75 -1.94
N GLN A 47 4.31 -14.89 -3.27
CA GLN A 47 4.87 -16.05 -3.94
C GLN A 47 5.50 -15.69 -5.31
N PRO A 48 6.47 -16.47 -5.82
CA PRO A 48 7.13 -17.59 -5.12
C PRO A 48 8.05 -17.11 -3.99
N VAL A 49 8.33 -18.00 -3.04
CA VAL A 49 9.40 -17.80 -2.04
C VAL A 49 10.66 -18.48 -2.56
N VAL A 50 11.68 -17.68 -2.82
CA VAL A 50 12.97 -18.15 -3.34
C VAL A 50 13.82 -18.69 -2.18
N PRO A 51 14.54 -19.82 -2.33
CA PRO A 51 15.49 -20.30 -1.35
C PRO A 51 16.45 -19.19 -0.90
N GLY A 52 16.83 -19.18 0.38
CA GLY A 52 17.67 -18.11 0.95
C GLY A 52 16.90 -16.84 1.33
N HIS A 53 15.72 -16.60 0.74
CA HIS A 53 14.85 -15.45 1.04
C HIS A 53 13.72 -15.81 2.02
N ASN A 54 14.07 -16.46 3.13
CA ASN A 54 13.11 -16.99 4.12
C ASN A 54 12.58 -15.95 5.12
N THR A 55 12.96 -14.68 4.97
CA THR A 55 12.47 -13.59 5.83
C THR A 55 12.10 -12.37 5.01
N ILE A 56 11.06 -11.64 5.42
CA ILE A 56 10.70 -10.35 4.82
C ILE A 56 10.38 -9.31 5.90
N ARG A 57 10.96 -8.11 5.74
CA ARG A 57 10.62 -6.91 6.50
C ARG A 57 9.31 -6.32 5.97
N ILE A 58 8.46 -5.90 6.89
CA ILE A 58 7.08 -5.44 6.70
C ILE A 58 6.97 -4.12 7.49
N PRO A 59 7.28 -2.96 6.88
CA PRO A 59 7.02 -1.66 7.50
C PRO A 59 5.51 -1.46 7.68
N LEU A 60 5.10 -0.65 8.64
CA LEU A 60 3.69 -0.33 8.90
C LEU A 60 3.46 1.14 8.60
N HIS A 61 3.15 1.46 7.34
CA HIS A 61 2.89 2.84 6.96
C HIS A 61 1.47 3.28 7.34
N ALA A 62 1.38 4.45 7.98
CA ALA A 62 0.14 5.15 8.30
C ALA A 62 0.22 6.60 7.82
N PHE A 63 -0.92 7.29 7.66
CA PHE A 63 -0.94 8.60 7.03
C PHE A 63 -1.82 9.60 7.78
N LEU A 64 -1.23 10.74 8.16
CA LEU A 64 -1.98 11.92 8.58
C LEU A 64 -2.37 12.72 7.34
N ILE A 65 -3.67 12.91 7.17
CA ILE A 65 -4.28 13.67 6.07
C ILE A 65 -4.86 14.95 6.64
N GLU A 66 -4.50 16.10 6.09
CA GLU A 66 -5.12 17.39 6.43
C GLU A 66 -5.85 17.96 5.22
N HIS A 67 -7.16 18.17 5.34
CA HIS A 67 -7.93 18.80 4.29
C HIS A 67 -7.61 20.29 4.20
N SER A 68 -7.11 20.76 3.05
CA SER A 68 -6.51 22.10 2.97
C SER A 68 -7.50 23.22 3.21
N ALA A 69 -8.75 23.07 2.76
CA ALA A 69 -9.78 24.10 2.88
C ALA A 69 -10.38 24.19 4.28
N SER A 70 -10.68 23.04 4.92
CA SER A 70 -11.34 23.02 6.24
C SER A 70 -10.37 22.87 7.42
N LYS A 71 -9.10 22.52 7.17
CA LYS A 71 -8.09 22.18 8.19
C LYS A 71 -8.43 20.99 9.08
N LYS A 72 -9.44 20.22 8.69
CA LYS A 72 -9.81 18.96 9.35
C LYS A 72 -8.72 17.92 9.12
N ARG A 73 -8.40 17.14 10.16
CA ARG A 73 -7.38 16.08 10.11
C ARG A 73 -7.99 14.70 10.24
N PHE A 74 -7.37 13.76 9.54
CA PHE A 74 -7.82 12.38 9.44
C PHE A 74 -6.58 11.48 9.49
N MET A 75 -6.72 10.30 10.08
CA MET A 75 -5.74 9.24 9.93
C MET A 75 -6.25 8.21 8.94
N PHE A 76 -5.39 7.78 8.02
CA PHE A 76 -5.59 6.56 7.22
C PHE A 76 -4.63 5.50 7.76
N ASP A 77 -5.19 4.48 8.40
CA ASP A 77 -4.50 3.51 9.25
C ASP A 77 -3.73 4.12 10.42
N LEU A 78 -3.35 3.26 11.36
CA LEU A 78 -2.72 3.61 12.64
C LEU A 78 -1.47 2.77 12.95
N GLY A 79 -1.15 1.77 12.13
CA GLY A 79 -0.16 0.76 12.49
C GLY A 79 -0.70 -0.22 13.55
N MET A 80 0.21 -0.76 14.36
CA MET A 80 -0.09 -1.69 15.45
C MET A 80 -0.13 -0.97 16.80
N ARG A 81 -0.87 -1.50 17.78
CA ARG A 81 -0.77 -1.09 19.20
C ARG A 81 0.53 -1.59 19.85
N ASN A 82 1.23 -0.74 20.59
CA ASN A 82 2.44 -1.10 21.33
C ASN A 82 2.14 -1.81 22.66
N ASP A 83 0.89 -1.74 23.11
CA ASP A 83 0.39 -2.47 24.27
C ASP A 83 0.02 -3.92 23.88
N LEU A 84 1.05 -4.74 23.80
CA LEU A 84 0.94 -6.14 23.37
C LEU A 84 0.18 -7.03 24.39
N LEU A 85 0.09 -6.63 25.65
CA LEU A 85 -0.62 -7.38 26.69
C LEU A 85 -2.14 -7.32 26.51
N ASN A 86 -2.64 -6.27 25.87
CA ASN A 86 -4.06 -6.08 25.56
C ASN A 86 -4.42 -6.45 24.12
N LEU A 87 -3.58 -7.22 23.44
CA LEU A 87 -3.97 -7.83 22.17
C LEU A 87 -5.07 -8.89 22.37
N PRO A 88 -6.07 -8.99 21.48
CA PRO A 88 -6.93 -10.17 21.45
C PRO A 88 -6.10 -11.46 21.47
N PRO A 89 -6.52 -12.52 22.19
CA PRO A 89 -5.68 -13.71 22.36
C PRO A 89 -5.25 -14.37 21.04
N SER A 90 -6.05 -14.29 19.98
CA SER A 90 -5.70 -14.76 18.63
C SER A 90 -4.45 -14.06 18.08
N VAL A 91 -4.43 -12.72 18.14
CA VAL A 91 -3.30 -11.88 17.70
C VAL A 91 -2.09 -12.06 18.62
N ALA A 92 -2.31 -12.13 19.95
CA ALA A 92 -1.23 -12.36 20.90
C ALA A 92 -0.51 -13.70 20.62
N ARG A 93 -1.25 -14.78 20.35
CA ARG A 93 -0.68 -16.08 19.96
C ARG A 93 0.12 -15.99 18.66
N GLN A 94 -0.37 -15.23 17.67
CA GLN A 94 0.35 -15.04 16.41
C GLN A 94 1.71 -14.36 16.64
N LEU A 95 1.77 -13.28 17.43
CA LEU A 95 3.03 -12.61 17.74
C LEU A 95 3.95 -13.46 18.64
N GLN A 96 3.39 -14.23 19.58
CA GLN A 96 4.16 -15.11 20.47
C GLN A 96 4.69 -16.39 19.79
N SER A 97 4.17 -16.74 18.61
CA SER A 97 4.59 -17.93 17.88
C SER A 97 6.04 -17.87 17.37
N GLY A 98 6.64 -16.68 17.34
CA GLY A 98 7.96 -16.44 16.74
C GLY A 98 7.91 -16.31 15.21
N VAL A 99 6.73 -16.40 14.58
CA VAL A 99 6.58 -16.15 13.14
C VAL A 99 6.88 -14.69 12.80
N PHE A 100 6.50 -13.76 13.67
CA PHE A 100 6.75 -12.34 13.53
C PHE A 100 7.67 -11.84 14.64
N SER A 101 8.68 -11.05 14.29
CA SER A 101 9.39 -10.18 15.23
C SER A 101 9.03 -8.73 14.91
N VAL A 102 9.04 -7.86 15.93
CA VAL A 102 8.69 -6.45 15.79
C VAL A 102 9.85 -5.62 16.33
N ASP A 103 10.36 -4.69 15.53
CA ASP A 103 11.35 -3.72 15.99
C ASP A 103 10.71 -2.81 17.06
N PRO A 104 11.45 -2.34 18.09
CA PRO A 104 10.90 -1.41 19.08
C PRO A 104 10.31 -0.15 18.42
N PHE A 105 9.10 0.22 18.84
CA PHE A 105 8.34 1.30 18.21
C PHE A 105 7.49 2.07 19.21
N LYS A 106 7.01 3.24 18.78
CA LYS A 106 6.03 4.06 19.51
C LYS A 106 4.68 3.95 18.84
N ASP A 107 3.61 4.09 19.62
CA ASP A 107 2.29 4.19 19.00
C ASP A 107 2.17 5.44 18.15
N ILE A 108 1.33 5.37 17.13
CA ILE A 108 1.02 6.51 16.27
C ILE A 108 0.54 7.73 17.06
N THR A 109 -0.14 7.52 18.19
CA THR A 109 -0.58 8.60 19.09
C THR A 109 0.61 9.34 19.70
N GLU A 110 1.63 8.62 20.14
CA GLU A 110 2.86 9.21 20.68
C GLU A 110 3.63 9.94 19.59
N LEU A 111 3.73 9.37 18.39
CA LEU A 111 4.38 10.02 17.24
C LEU A 111 3.69 11.33 16.84
N LEU A 112 2.35 11.38 16.90
CA LEU A 112 1.57 12.59 16.62
C LEU A 112 1.81 13.67 17.67
N GLU A 113 1.72 13.32 18.95
CA GLU A 113 1.93 14.26 20.05
C GLU A 113 3.35 14.83 20.05
N GLU A 114 4.37 13.99 19.78
CA GLU A 114 5.77 14.42 19.68
C GLU A 114 6.02 15.41 18.53
N GLY A 115 5.29 15.27 17.41
CA GLY A 115 5.32 16.26 16.34
C GLY A 115 4.31 17.39 16.49
N GLY A 116 3.70 17.55 17.67
CA GLY A 116 2.83 18.68 18.00
C GLY A 116 1.44 18.61 17.38
N VAL A 117 0.93 17.41 17.09
CA VAL A 117 -0.45 17.19 16.63
C VAL A 117 -1.27 16.59 17.79
N PRO A 118 -2.14 17.39 18.45
CA PRO A 118 -3.02 16.87 19.50
C PRO A 118 -4.02 15.86 18.93
N LEU A 119 -4.30 14.79 19.67
CA LEU A 119 -5.23 13.73 19.23
C LEU A 119 -6.64 14.27 19.00
N GLU A 120 -7.07 15.26 19.78
CA GLU A 120 -8.36 15.95 19.65
C GLU A 120 -8.51 16.71 18.32
N SER A 121 -7.39 16.99 17.64
CA SER A 121 -7.43 17.65 16.33
C SER A 121 -7.72 16.67 15.18
N VAL A 122 -7.65 15.35 15.42
CA VAL A 122 -7.97 14.31 14.45
C VAL A 122 -9.45 13.92 14.57
N GLU A 123 -10.23 14.32 13.57
CA GLU A 123 -11.69 14.16 13.56
C GLU A 123 -12.13 12.73 13.26
N THR A 124 -11.36 12.01 12.44
CA THR A 124 -11.73 10.68 11.98
C THR A 124 -10.49 9.81 11.74
N ILE A 125 -10.62 8.54 12.09
CA ILE A 125 -9.70 7.47 11.71
C ILE A 125 -10.40 6.61 10.65
N ILE A 126 -9.69 6.30 9.58
CA ILE A 126 -10.14 5.45 8.49
C ILE A 126 -9.28 4.20 8.52
N TRP A 127 -9.89 3.06 8.80
CA TRP A 127 -9.22 1.77 8.63
C TRP A 127 -9.32 1.35 7.17
N SER A 128 -8.17 1.10 6.54
CA SER A 128 -8.12 0.40 5.27
C SER A 128 -8.76 -0.98 5.40
N HIS A 129 -8.51 -1.66 6.52
CA HIS A 129 -9.14 -2.91 6.92
C HIS A 129 -8.83 -3.22 8.39
N SER A 130 -9.35 -4.35 8.91
CA SER A 130 -9.35 -4.68 10.34
C SER A 130 -8.26 -5.65 10.81
N HIS A 131 -7.11 -5.74 10.12
CA HIS A 131 -5.94 -6.44 10.68
C HIS A 131 -5.23 -5.61 11.75
N PHE A 132 -4.56 -6.31 12.67
CA PHE A 132 -4.06 -5.71 13.93
C PHE A 132 -2.96 -4.65 13.72
N ASP A 133 -2.29 -4.70 12.58
CA ASP A 133 -1.22 -3.82 12.14
C ASP A 133 -1.69 -2.60 11.35
N HIS A 134 -3.00 -2.39 11.26
CA HIS A 134 -3.63 -1.21 10.65
C HIS A 134 -4.50 -0.40 11.62
N ILE A 135 -5.03 -1.04 12.66
CA ILE A 135 -6.08 -0.47 13.52
C ILE A 135 -5.56 0.29 14.76
N GLY A 136 -4.29 0.14 15.13
CA GLY A 136 -3.68 0.78 16.30
C GLY A 136 -4.41 0.48 17.62
N ASP A 137 -4.38 1.45 18.54
CA ASP A 137 -5.17 1.42 19.78
C ASP A 137 -6.21 2.55 19.78
N MET A 138 -7.44 2.24 19.36
CA MET A 138 -8.53 3.21 19.33
C MET A 138 -8.87 3.78 20.72
N SER A 139 -8.61 3.05 21.80
CA SER A 139 -8.96 3.48 23.16
C SER A 139 -8.18 4.71 23.64
N LYS A 140 -7.08 5.07 22.96
CA LYS A 140 -6.29 6.27 23.22
C LYS A 140 -6.87 7.53 22.58
N TRP A 141 -7.84 7.39 21.66
CA TRP A 141 -8.41 8.51 20.95
C TRP A 141 -9.62 9.10 21.70
N PRO A 142 -9.87 10.41 21.59
CA PRO A 142 -11.08 11.01 22.13
C PRO A 142 -12.34 10.36 21.55
N ASN A 143 -13.41 10.25 22.35
CA ASN A 143 -14.71 9.73 21.88
C ASN A 143 -15.31 10.57 20.74
N THR A 144 -14.84 11.80 20.54
CA THR A 144 -15.24 12.67 19.42
C THR A 144 -14.61 12.24 18.09
N THR A 145 -13.56 11.42 18.10
CA THR A 145 -12.94 10.89 16.89
C THR A 145 -13.85 9.81 16.31
N ASN A 146 -14.26 9.99 15.06
CA ASN A 146 -15.07 9.03 14.32
C ASN A 146 -14.19 7.88 13.81
N LEU A 147 -14.83 6.74 13.52
CA LEU A 147 -14.19 5.61 12.85
C LEU A 147 -14.92 5.31 11.54
N VAL A 148 -14.18 5.22 10.43
CA VAL A 148 -14.68 4.81 9.12
C VAL A 148 -14.07 3.46 8.77
N ILE A 149 -14.92 2.53 8.32
CA ILE A 149 -14.54 1.18 7.90
C ILE A 149 -15.17 0.83 6.55
N GLY A 150 -14.56 -0.10 5.82
CA GLY A 150 -15.09 -0.55 4.53
C GLY A 150 -16.28 -1.52 4.65
N PRO A 151 -16.93 -1.83 3.51
CA PRO A 151 -18.16 -2.60 3.45
C PRO A 151 -17.97 -4.05 3.89
N GLY A 152 -18.84 -4.54 4.77
CA GLY A 152 -18.85 -5.91 5.28
C GLY A 152 -17.73 -6.21 6.27
N THR A 153 -17.05 -5.18 6.80
CA THR A 153 -15.98 -5.36 7.81
C THR A 153 -16.50 -6.26 8.95
N ASN A 154 -15.79 -7.35 9.24
CA ASN A 154 -16.16 -8.24 10.33
C ASN A 154 -15.90 -7.53 11.68
N ARG A 155 -16.95 -7.39 12.48
CA ARG A 155 -16.94 -6.74 13.80
C ARG A 155 -17.23 -7.69 14.95
N SER A 156 -17.04 -9.00 14.76
CA SER A 156 -17.02 -9.96 15.87
C SER A 156 -15.97 -9.54 16.90
N LEU A 157 -16.28 -9.62 18.19
CA LEU A 157 -15.41 -9.13 19.27
C LEU A 157 -15.04 -10.24 20.24
N PHE A 158 -13.80 -10.22 20.74
CA PHE A 158 -13.41 -11.01 21.91
C PHE A 158 -14.03 -10.40 23.20
N PRO A 159 -14.49 -11.21 24.19
CA PRO A 159 -14.45 -12.67 24.26
C PRO A 159 -15.66 -13.41 23.69
N GLU A 160 -16.69 -12.71 23.20
CA GLU A 160 -17.90 -13.34 22.62
C GLU A 160 -17.54 -14.29 21.47
N PHE A 161 -16.57 -13.88 20.65
CA PHE A 161 -15.96 -14.69 19.59
C PHE A 161 -14.49 -14.97 19.94
N PRO A 162 -14.14 -16.18 20.43
CA PRO A 162 -12.79 -16.49 20.94
C PRO A 162 -11.65 -16.28 19.94
N ASP A 163 -11.94 -16.42 18.65
CA ASP A 163 -10.97 -16.28 17.56
C ASP A 163 -10.94 -14.87 16.94
N SER A 164 -11.77 -13.94 17.44
CA SER A 164 -11.77 -12.57 16.94
C SER A 164 -10.42 -11.88 17.16
N THR A 165 -10.02 -11.07 16.17
CA THR A 165 -8.85 -10.19 16.21
C THR A 165 -9.18 -8.78 16.68
N LEU A 166 -10.43 -8.55 17.13
CA LEU A 166 -10.93 -7.26 17.61
C LEU A 166 -11.47 -7.37 19.03
N ARG A 167 -11.49 -6.25 19.75
CA ARG A 167 -12.04 -6.08 21.09
C ARG A 167 -13.05 -4.94 21.11
N ALA A 168 -13.89 -4.92 22.15
CA ALA A 168 -14.85 -3.83 22.34
C ALA A 168 -14.17 -2.45 22.42
N SER A 169 -12.95 -2.38 22.96
CA SER A 169 -12.12 -1.17 23.01
C SER A 169 -11.84 -0.56 21.64
N ASP A 170 -11.86 -1.36 20.58
CA ASP A 170 -11.55 -0.88 19.23
C ASP A 170 -12.67 -0.03 18.64
N PHE A 171 -13.86 -0.05 19.26
CA PHE A 171 -15.05 0.70 18.83
C PHE A 171 -15.67 1.55 19.94
N ALA A 172 -15.35 1.29 21.20
CA ALA A 172 -16.01 1.90 22.35
C ALA A 172 -15.90 3.43 22.32
N GLY A 173 -17.03 4.13 22.42
CA GLY A 173 -17.07 5.58 22.46
C GLY A 173 -17.02 6.28 21.11
N HIS A 174 -16.68 5.57 20.03
CA HIS A 174 -16.56 6.15 18.69
C HIS A 174 -17.83 5.99 17.87
N ASN A 175 -18.13 7.01 17.06
CA ASN A 175 -19.15 6.89 16.02
C ASN A 175 -18.56 6.13 14.81
N VAL A 176 -19.10 4.96 14.53
CA VAL A 176 -18.59 4.06 13.49
C VAL A 176 -19.45 4.16 12.23
N THR A 177 -18.83 4.53 11.11
CA THR A 177 -19.47 4.61 9.79
C THR A 177 -18.91 3.54 8.86
N GLU A 178 -19.77 2.66 8.38
CA GLU A 178 -19.44 1.69 7.34
C GLU A 178 -19.75 2.28 5.95
N LEU A 179 -18.77 2.26 5.05
CA LEU A 179 -18.92 2.79 3.70
C LEU A 179 -19.87 1.93 2.87
N ASN A 180 -20.68 2.60 2.04
CA ASN A 180 -21.58 1.94 1.09
C ASN A 180 -21.26 2.40 -0.33
N PHE A 181 -20.63 1.51 -1.10
CA PHE A 181 -20.24 1.75 -2.48
C PHE A 181 -21.35 1.49 -3.52
N ASP A 182 -22.50 0.95 -3.12
CA ASP A 182 -23.64 0.73 -4.03
C ASP A 182 -24.34 2.05 -4.39
N LYS A 183 -24.07 3.12 -3.64
CA LYS A 183 -24.65 4.45 -3.83
C LYS A 183 -23.83 5.36 -4.74
N THR A 184 -22.64 4.94 -5.17
CA THR A 184 -21.75 5.76 -6.02
C THR A 184 -21.76 5.28 -7.47
N ASN A 185 -21.71 6.24 -8.40
CA ASN A 185 -21.43 5.99 -9.81
C ASN A 185 -19.99 6.35 -10.20
N LEU A 186 -19.20 6.84 -9.23
CA LEU A 186 -17.82 7.22 -9.45
C LEU A 186 -16.94 5.98 -9.47
N THR A 187 -16.13 5.84 -10.53
CA THR A 187 -15.16 4.75 -10.64
C THR A 187 -13.82 5.27 -11.14
N PHE A 188 -12.73 4.73 -10.60
CA PHE A 188 -11.37 5.04 -11.02
C PHE A 188 -10.61 3.75 -11.28
N SER A 189 -10.04 3.59 -12.48
CA SER A 189 -9.43 2.32 -12.91
C SER A 189 -10.39 1.11 -12.74
N GLY A 190 -11.70 1.33 -12.81
CA GLY A 190 -12.73 0.31 -12.57
C GLY A 190 -12.96 -0.06 -11.09
N LEU A 191 -12.41 0.69 -10.13
CA LEU A 191 -12.72 0.58 -8.70
C LEU A 191 -13.84 1.57 -8.34
N PRO A 192 -14.93 1.14 -7.68
CA PRO A 192 -15.92 2.07 -7.10
C PRO A 192 -15.27 3.02 -6.11
N ALA A 193 -15.64 4.30 -6.16
CA ALA A 193 -15.04 5.35 -5.36
C ALA A 193 -16.07 6.25 -4.68
N ILE A 194 -15.79 6.68 -3.46
CA ILE A 194 -16.57 7.69 -2.72
C ILE A 194 -15.70 8.93 -2.58
N ASP A 195 -16.20 10.08 -3.02
CA ASP A 195 -15.60 11.38 -2.73
C ASP A 195 -15.95 11.77 -1.28
N TYR A 196 -14.97 11.66 -0.39
CA TYR A 196 -15.20 11.74 1.05
C TYR A 196 -15.58 13.16 1.48
N PHE A 197 -14.98 14.18 0.87
CA PHE A 197 -15.30 15.59 1.13
C PHE A 197 -16.35 16.16 0.17
N GLY A 198 -16.61 15.49 -0.95
CA GLY A 198 -17.52 15.96 -2.00
C GLY A 198 -16.94 17.09 -2.87
N ASP A 199 -15.65 17.38 -2.73
CA ASP A 199 -14.93 18.43 -3.46
C ASP A 199 -13.81 17.89 -4.35
N GLY A 200 -13.60 16.58 -4.36
CA GLY A 200 -12.61 15.89 -5.16
C GLY A 200 -11.17 15.92 -4.64
N SER A 201 -10.97 16.30 -3.37
CA SER A 201 -9.66 16.31 -2.73
C SER A 201 -9.21 14.94 -2.18
N PHE A 202 -10.16 14.07 -1.79
CA PHE A 202 -9.86 12.77 -1.18
C PHE A 202 -10.96 11.76 -1.49
N TYR A 203 -10.57 10.62 -2.05
CA TYR A 203 -11.49 9.53 -2.39
C TYR A 203 -11.13 8.25 -1.64
N LEU A 204 -12.15 7.48 -1.26
CA LEU A 204 -12.01 6.12 -0.75
C LEU A 204 -12.45 5.15 -1.85
N LEU A 205 -11.68 4.08 -2.09
CA LEU A 205 -11.88 3.13 -3.18
C LEU A 205 -12.12 1.74 -2.62
N ASN A 206 -13.12 1.04 -3.15
CA ASN A 206 -13.41 -0.34 -2.77
C ASN A 206 -12.43 -1.30 -3.46
N THR A 207 -11.59 -1.99 -2.68
CA THR A 207 -10.50 -2.85 -3.16
C THR A 207 -10.54 -4.20 -2.45
N PRO A 208 -11.56 -5.04 -2.71
CA PRO A 208 -11.72 -6.33 -2.03
C PRO A 208 -10.59 -7.31 -2.38
N GLY A 209 -10.36 -8.26 -1.48
CA GLY A 209 -9.40 -9.34 -1.67
C GLY A 209 -8.69 -9.71 -0.37
N HIS A 210 -7.80 -8.83 0.06
CA HIS A 210 -6.99 -9.04 1.25
C HIS A 210 -7.83 -9.32 2.51
N ARG A 211 -8.78 -8.42 2.79
CA ARG A 211 -9.82 -8.60 3.80
C ARG A 211 -11.18 -8.14 3.29
N VAL A 212 -12.24 -8.70 3.87
CA VAL A 212 -13.58 -8.14 3.68
C VAL A 212 -13.60 -6.74 4.28
N GLY A 213 -14.08 -5.76 3.52
CA GLY A 213 -14.01 -4.35 3.87
C GLY A 213 -12.70 -3.67 3.53
N HIS A 214 -11.77 -4.32 2.81
CA HIS A 214 -10.51 -3.68 2.41
C HIS A 214 -10.74 -2.51 1.44
N ILE A 215 -10.26 -1.33 1.81
CA ILE A 215 -10.33 -0.09 1.04
C ILE A 215 -8.95 0.54 0.87
N THR A 216 -8.79 1.30 -0.21
CA THR A 216 -7.64 2.18 -0.45
C THR A 216 -8.10 3.63 -0.50
N ALA A 217 -7.15 4.57 -0.47
CA ALA A 217 -7.46 5.99 -0.63
C ALA A 217 -6.70 6.61 -1.81
N LEU A 218 -7.33 7.60 -2.44
CA LEU A 218 -6.74 8.45 -3.47
C LEU A 218 -6.78 9.89 -2.99
N ALA A 219 -5.61 10.41 -2.62
CA ALA A 219 -5.42 11.77 -2.13
C ALA A 219 -4.96 12.68 -3.27
N ARG A 220 -5.71 13.74 -3.57
CA ARG A 220 -5.26 14.81 -4.47
C ARG A 220 -4.37 15.77 -3.70
N VAL A 221 -3.10 15.86 -4.08
CA VAL A 221 -2.11 16.70 -3.38
C VAL A 221 -1.74 17.97 -4.15
N THR A 222 -1.99 17.99 -5.46
CA THR A 222 -2.08 19.21 -6.29
C THR A 222 -3.25 19.05 -7.25
N PRO A 223 -3.72 20.10 -7.96
CA PRO A 223 -4.82 19.95 -8.92
C PRO A 223 -4.64 18.80 -9.94
N SER A 224 -3.38 18.42 -10.22
CA SER A 224 -3.02 17.41 -11.21
C SER A 224 -2.20 16.22 -10.70
N THR A 225 -1.93 16.10 -9.39
CA THR A 225 -1.10 14.99 -8.87
C THR A 225 -1.71 14.37 -7.63
N PHE A 226 -1.48 13.06 -7.48
CA PHE A 226 -2.19 12.23 -6.52
C PHE A 226 -1.26 11.25 -5.81
N ILE A 227 -1.70 10.80 -4.63
CA ILE A 227 -1.09 9.70 -3.90
C ILE A 227 -2.17 8.63 -3.70
N VAL A 228 -1.87 7.40 -4.06
CA VAL A 228 -2.68 6.22 -3.74
C VAL A 228 -2.12 5.61 -2.47
N LEU A 229 -2.91 5.60 -1.39
CA LEU A 229 -2.63 4.87 -0.16
C LEU A 229 -3.17 3.45 -0.37
N GLY A 230 -2.29 2.57 -0.80
CA GLY A 230 -2.60 1.26 -1.36
C GLY A 230 -2.89 0.16 -0.33
N ALA A 231 -2.65 0.44 0.95
CA ALA A 231 -2.82 -0.51 2.04
C ALA A 231 -2.25 -1.88 1.68
N ASP A 232 -3.04 -2.94 1.88
CA ASP A 232 -2.65 -4.33 1.68
C ASP A 232 -3.20 -4.89 0.37
N THR A 233 -3.37 -4.01 -0.62
CA THR A 233 -3.62 -4.48 -1.99
C THR A 233 -2.48 -5.39 -2.47
N CYS A 234 -1.26 -5.16 -1.97
CA CYS A 234 -0.16 -6.11 -1.95
C CYS A 234 0.92 -5.67 -0.94
N HIS A 235 1.82 -6.59 -0.57
CA HIS A 235 2.81 -6.37 0.50
C HIS A 235 4.21 -6.07 -0.03
N HIS A 236 4.44 -6.22 -1.34
CA HIS A 236 5.75 -6.04 -1.95
C HIS A 236 5.64 -5.42 -3.34
N ALA A 237 6.50 -4.46 -3.68
CA ALA A 237 6.51 -3.80 -4.99
C ALA A 237 6.61 -4.79 -6.17
N GLY A 238 7.29 -5.93 -5.96
CA GLY A 238 7.38 -7.01 -6.94
C GLY A 238 6.05 -7.69 -7.29
N GLN A 239 5.00 -7.53 -6.47
CA GLN A 239 3.64 -8.00 -6.79
C GLN A 239 2.90 -7.01 -7.72
N LEU A 240 3.29 -5.74 -7.67
CA LEU A 240 2.75 -4.68 -8.52
C LEU A 240 3.51 -4.56 -9.84
N ARG A 241 4.85 -4.76 -9.80
CA ARG A 241 5.80 -4.44 -10.87
C ARG A 241 6.69 -5.64 -11.23
N PRO A 242 7.21 -5.69 -12.46
CA PRO A 242 6.93 -4.78 -13.57
C PRO A 242 5.65 -5.15 -14.34
N ARG A 243 5.12 -4.19 -15.09
CA ARG A 243 4.05 -4.39 -16.08
C ARG A 243 4.32 -3.57 -17.34
N PRO A 244 3.79 -3.93 -18.52
CA PRO A 244 4.13 -3.26 -19.78
C PRO A 244 3.87 -1.75 -19.79
N LYS A 245 2.72 -1.31 -19.25
CA LYS A 245 2.40 0.13 -19.17
C LYS A 245 3.34 0.88 -18.25
N PHE A 246 3.64 0.29 -17.10
CA PHE A 246 4.55 0.89 -16.12
C PHE A 246 5.96 1.06 -16.69
N GLN A 247 6.49 0.02 -17.35
CA GLN A 247 7.83 0.07 -17.93
C GLN A 247 7.97 1.09 -19.05
N ALA A 248 6.90 1.34 -19.82
CA ALA A 248 6.92 2.38 -20.85
C ALA A 248 7.08 3.78 -20.24
N THR A 249 6.54 4.02 -19.04
CA THR A 249 6.62 5.30 -18.34
C THR A 249 7.90 5.40 -17.47
N TYR A 250 8.26 4.31 -16.79
CA TYR A 250 9.36 4.22 -15.83
C TYR A 250 10.29 3.04 -16.18
N PRO A 251 11.11 3.14 -17.24
CA PRO A 251 12.04 2.06 -17.58
C PRO A 251 13.04 1.81 -16.44
N CYS A 252 13.41 0.55 -16.22
CA CYS A 252 14.44 0.20 -15.24
C CYS A 252 15.80 0.79 -15.68
N PRO A 253 16.55 1.48 -14.80
CA PRO A 253 17.88 1.99 -15.10
C PRO A 253 18.81 0.89 -15.64
N ALA A 254 19.65 1.20 -16.62
CA ALA A 254 20.42 0.19 -17.35
C ALA A 254 21.44 -0.56 -16.48
N ASP A 255 22.07 0.15 -15.54
CA ASP A 255 22.97 -0.38 -14.53
C ASP A 255 22.25 -1.31 -13.55
N LEU A 256 21.09 -0.89 -13.04
CA LEU A 256 20.26 -1.70 -12.16
C LEU A 256 19.72 -2.95 -12.88
N LEU A 257 19.31 -2.80 -14.15
CA LEU A 257 18.88 -3.92 -14.98
C LEU A 257 20.01 -4.93 -15.22
N ALA A 258 21.24 -4.46 -15.45
CA ALA A 258 22.41 -5.32 -15.62
C ALA A 258 22.75 -6.07 -14.33
N GLN A 259 22.72 -5.39 -13.18
CA GLN A 259 22.89 -6.01 -11.86
C GLN A 259 21.81 -7.07 -11.63
N THR A 260 20.53 -6.70 -11.85
CA THR A 260 19.40 -7.60 -11.64
C THR A 260 19.53 -8.86 -12.50
N ARG A 261 19.90 -8.73 -13.78
CA ARG A 261 20.15 -9.87 -14.68
C ARG A 261 21.24 -10.81 -14.19
N ALA A 262 22.28 -10.29 -13.54
CA ALA A 262 23.37 -11.10 -12.99
C ALA A 262 22.98 -11.80 -11.67
N SER A 263 21.99 -11.26 -10.95
CA SER A 263 21.63 -11.72 -9.61
C SER A 263 20.39 -12.58 -9.51
N VAL A 264 19.45 -12.42 -10.44
CA VAL A 264 18.14 -13.07 -10.35
C VAL A 264 18.24 -14.58 -10.55
N SER A 265 17.55 -15.34 -9.69
CA SER A 265 17.37 -16.78 -9.86
C SER A 265 16.44 -17.07 -11.03
N THR A 266 17.02 -17.58 -12.12
CA THR A 266 16.28 -17.93 -13.34
C THR A 266 15.39 -19.15 -13.15
N ASP A 267 15.65 -19.98 -12.13
CA ASP A 267 14.79 -21.11 -11.78
C ASP A 267 13.37 -20.65 -11.37
N TYR A 268 13.28 -19.44 -10.82
CA TYR A 268 12.03 -18.85 -10.34
C TYR A 268 11.49 -17.74 -11.26
N PHE A 269 12.37 -16.99 -11.91
CA PHE A 269 11.97 -15.78 -12.65
C PHE A 269 12.34 -15.76 -14.13
N TRP A 270 12.68 -16.90 -14.74
CA TRP A 270 12.98 -16.96 -16.19
C TRP A 270 11.92 -16.25 -17.06
N SER A 271 12.36 -15.71 -18.20
CA SER A 271 11.47 -15.05 -19.16
C SER A 271 10.92 -16.05 -20.18
N PRO A 272 9.58 -16.26 -20.23
CA PRO A 272 8.95 -17.03 -21.29
C PRO A 272 9.27 -16.48 -22.67
N GLY A 273 9.64 -17.36 -23.61
CA GLY A 273 9.96 -16.97 -24.99
C GLY A 273 11.40 -16.49 -25.22
N SER A 274 12.27 -16.50 -24.20
CA SER A 274 13.72 -16.35 -24.35
C SER A 274 14.42 -17.73 -24.35
N HIS A 275 15.75 -17.80 -24.39
CA HIS A 275 16.47 -19.06 -24.20
C HIS A 275 16.30 -19.55 -22.75
N ALA A 276 16.34 -20.87 -22.55
CA ALA A 276 16.26 -21.46 -21.22
C ALA A 276 17.32 -20.84 -20.29
N GLY A 277 16.92 -20.49 -19.06
CA GLY A 277 17.79 -19.82 -18.09
C GLY A 277 18.05 -18.33 -18.36
N ALA A 278 17.25 -17.67 -19.21
CA ALA A 278 17.36 -16.21 -19.40
C ALA A 278 16.37 -15.45 -18.52
N PHE A 279 16.81 -14.31 -17.99
CA PHE A 279 15.97 -13.29 -17.36
C PHE A 279 15.98 -12.01 -18.19
N ASP A 280 14.81 -11.55 -18.59
CA ASP A 280 14.61 -10.26 -19.22
C ASP A 280 13.44 -9.51 -18.59
N MET A 281 13.77 -8.56 -17.72
CA MET A 281 12.80 -7.72 -17.05
C MET A 281 11.95 -6.93 -18.04
N LEU A 282 12.55 -6.43 -19.14
CA LEU A 282 11.92 -5.46 -20.05
C LEU A 282 10.82 -6.06 -20.94
N SER A 283 10.80 -7.39 -21.11
CA SER A 283 9.76 -8.09 -21.87
C SER A 283 8.65 -8.66 -20.98
N ARG A 284 8.73 -8.47 -19.65
CA ARG A 284 7.76 -9.04 -18.72
C ARG A 284 6.39 -8.38 -18.85
N GLU A 285 5.39 -9.21 -19.10
CA GLU A 285 3.99 -8.81 -19.10
C GLU A 285 3.33 -8.91 -17.72
N GLN A 286 3.98 -9.62 -16.80
CA GLN A 286 3.49 -9.92 -15.46
C GLN A 286 4.49 -9.47 -14.38
N PRO A 287 4.01 -9.13 -13.17
CA PRO A 287 4.86 -8.80 -12.04
C PRO A 287 5.83 -9.93 -11.68
N LEU A 288 6.86 -9.62 -10.88
CA LEU A 288 7.86 -10.61 -10.47
C LEU A 288 7.31 -11.58 -9.41
N LEU A 289 6.44 -11.08 -8.54
CA LEU A 289 5.77 -11.83 -7.48
C LEU A 289 4.26 -11.80 -7.69
N SER A 290 3.54 -12.62 -6.93
CA SER A 290 2.09 -12.68 -6.89
C SER A 290 1.60 -12.64 -5.45
N ILE A 291 0.32 -12.30 -5.28
CA ILE A 291 -0.40 -12.52 -4.01
C ILE A 291 -0.32 -14.02 -3.67
N ALA A 292 -0.02 -14.32 -2.42
CA ALA A 292 -0.02 -15.69 -1.93
C ALA A 292 -1.45 -16.24 -1.94
N ASP A 293 -1.63 -17.48 -2.43
CA ASP A 293 -2.93 -18.17 -2.45
C ASP A 293 -2.88 -19.52 -1.72
N LEU A 294 -1.91 -19.65 -0.81
CA LEU A 294 -1.85 -20.78 0.12
C LEU A 294 -2.99 -20.70 1.16
N PRO A 295 -3.47 -21.83 1.71
CA PRO A 295 -4.57 -21.85 2.68
C PRO A 295 -4.40 -20.95 3.92
N ASN A 296 -3.15 -20.64 4.29
CA ASN A 296 -2.81 -19.80 5.45
C ASN A 296 -2.18 -18.45 5.02
N SER A 297 -2.44 -18.01 3.78
CA SER A 297 -2.02 -16.69 3.32
C SER A 297 -2.84 -15.58 4.00
N ALA A 298 -2.31 -14.36 3.97
CA ALA A 298 -2.92 -13.19 4.59
C ALA A 298 -4.20 -12.75 3.85
N ASP A 299 -4.29 -13.03 2.54
CA ASP A 299 -5.41 -12.68 1.69
C ASP A 299 -6.60 -13.63 1.85
N ALA A 300 -7.75 -13.08 2.25
CA ALA A 300 -8.99 -13.84 2.41
C ALA A 300 -9.58 -14.32 1.07
N ASP A 301 -9.42 -13.53 0.00
CA ASP A 301 -9.78 -13.87 -1.37
C ASP A 301 -8.66 -13.44 -2.34
N PRO A 302 -7.65 -14.29 -2.57
CA PRO A 302 -6.53 -13.99 -3.47
C PRO A 302 -6.95 -13.73 -4.93
N VAL A 303 -8.10 -14.24 -5.37
CA VAL A 303 -8.60 -14.00 -6.73
C VAL A 303 -9.12 -12.57 -6.84
N ALA A 304 -9.97 -12.14 -5.92
CA ALA A 304 -10.43 -10.75 -5.85
C ALA A 304 -9.26 -9.78 -5.59
N GLY A 305 -8.30 -10.16 -4.74
CA GLY A 305 -7.10 -9.37 -4.46
C GLY A 305 -6.27 -9.08 -5.71
N ARG A 306 -6.05 -10.09 -6.57
CA ARG A 306 -5.35 -9.91 -7.85
C ARG A 306 -6.09 -8.95 -8.78
N VAL A 307 -7.42 -9.00 -8.82
CA VAL A 307 -8.23 -8.05 -9.60
C VAL A 307 -8.10 -6.63 -9.06
N SER A 308 -8.14 -6.43 -7.74
CA SER A 308 -7.92 -5.13 -7.11
C SER A 308 -6.51 -4.60 -7.40
N LEU A 309 -5.49 -5.46 -7.30
CA LEU A 309 -4.10 -5.12 -7.59
C LEU A 309 -3.86 -4.73 -9.05
N ASP A 310 -4.49 -5.43 -10.00
CA ASP A 310 -4.43 -5.07 -11.42
C ASP A 310 -5.03 -3.68 -11.68
N LYS A 311 -6.08 -3.31 -10.96
CA LYS A 311 -6.68 -1.97 -11.05
C LYS A 311 -5.79 -0.91 -10.40
N ILE A 312 -5.16 -1.20 -9.25
CA ILE A 312 -4.15 -0.33 -8.62
C ILE A 312 -2.94 -0.12 -9.53
N ALA A 313 -2.50 -1.15 -10.26
CA ALA A 313 -1.42 -1.05 -11.23
C ALA A 313 -1.72 -0.05 -12.37
N GLY A 314 -2.99 0.23 -12.65
CA GLY A 314 -3.40 1.29 -13.55
C GLY A 314 -2.93 2.67 -13.09
N PHE A 315 -3.03 2.96 -11.79
CA PHE A 315 -2.55 4.21 -11.20
C PHE A 315 -1.02 4.23 -11.15
N ASP A 316 -0.41 3.11 -10.78
CA ASP A 316 1.05 3.02 -10.68
C ASP A 316 1.77 3.33 -12.00
N ALA A 317 1.17 2.97 -13.13
CA ALA A 317 1.73 3.25 -14.46
C ALA A 317 1.64 4.71 -14.91
N ASP A 318 0.82 5.54 -14.24
CA ASP A 318 0.59 6.95 -14.60
C ASP A 318 1.56 7.87 -13.84
N GLU A 319 2.14 8.85 -14.54
CA GLU A 319 3.16 9.76 -13.99
C GLU A 319 2.63 10.75 -12.95
N ASP A 320 1.30 10.93 -12.90
CA ASP A 320 0.62 11.85 -11.99
C ASP A 320 0.23 11.20 -10.66
N PHE A 321 0.52 9.91 -10.46
CA PHE A 321 0.16 9.15 -9.27
C PHE A 321 1.37 8.51 -8.60
N LEU A 322 1.48 8.65 -7.28
CA LEU A 322 2.40 7.87 -6.45
C LEU A 322 1.62 6.78 -5.71
N VAL A 323 1.92 5.51 -5.96
CA VAL A 323 1.37 4.40 -5.16
C VAL A 323 2.28 4.13 -3.96
N VAL A 324 1.69 4.16 -2.77
CA VAL A 324 2.36 3.87 -1.50
C VAL A 324 1.62 2.70 -0.85
N LEU A 325 2.28 1.55 -0.78
CA LEU A 325 1.77 0.34 -0.11
C LEU A 325 2.12 0.39 1.37
N SER A 326 1.30 -0.22 2.23
CA SER A 326 1.56 -0.20 3.68
C SER A 326 2.87 -0.90 4.04
N HIS A 327 3.20 -1.97 3.33
CA HIS A 327 4.29 -2.88 3.68
C HIS A 327 5.46 -2.91 2.68
N ASP A 328 5.57 -1.91 1.80
CA ASP A 328 6.67 -1.86 0.84
C ASP A 328 7.96 -1.34 1.47
N GLU A 329 8.84 -2.27 1.84
CA GLU A 329 10.17 -1.98 2.40
C GLU A 329 11.03 -1.12 1.46
N SER A 330 10.79 -1.13 0.14
CA SER A 330 11.55 -0.30 -0.79
C SER A 330 11.25 1.20 -0.66
N LEU A 331 10.19 1.56 0.07
CA LEU A 331 9.82 2.94 0.39
C LEU A 331 10.52 3.46 1.65
N VAL A 332 11.05 2.58 2.49
CA VAL A 332 11.76 2.95 3.72
C VAL A 332 13.06 3.66 3.36
N GLY A 333 13.24 4.86 3.91
CA GLY A 333 14.37 5.74 3.57
C GLY A 333 14.20 6.54 2.27
N VAL A 334 13.12 6.29 1.50
CA VAL A 334 12.74 7.09 0.33
C VAL A 334 11.64 8.08 0.68
N LEU A 335 10.63 7.66 1.44
CA LEU A 335 9.55 8.54 1.86
C LEU A 335 10.03 9.58 2.89
N PRO A 336 9.65 10.86 2.74
CA PRO A 336 9.70 11.80 3.85
C PRO A 336 8.68 11.37 4.91
N TYR A 337 9.14 11.10 6.13
CA TYR A 337 8.26 10.77 7.24
C TYR A 337 7.88 12.02 8.05
N PHE A 338 6.76 11.93 8.75
CA PHE A 338 6.27 12.97 9.63
C PHE A 338 7.38 13.47 10.57
N PRO A 339 7.55 14.80 10.73
CA PRO A 339 6.62 15.87 10.34
C PRO A 339 6.71 16.35 8.88
N GLN A 340 7.57 15.77 8.04
CA GLN A 340 7.69 16.19 6.65
C GLN A 340 6.46 15.78 5.81
N SER A 341 6.15 16.60 4.81
CA SER A 341 5.02 16.41 3.90
C SER A 341 5.41 15.58 2.68
N LEU A 342 4.56 14.63 2.32
CA LEU A 342 4.65 13.84 1.08
C LEU A 342 3.98 14.56 -0.12
N THR A 343 3.28 15.67 0.11
CA THR A 343 2.54 16.41 -0.94
C THR A 343 3.42 16.83 -2.13
N ALA A 344 4.70 17.13 -1.91
CA ALA A 344 5.65 17.53 -2.95
C ALA A 344 6.37 16.35 -3.64
N TRP A 345 5.84 15.13 -3.55
CA TRP A 345 6.50 13.91 -4.02
C TRP A 345 6.97 13.95 -5.47
N LYS A 346 6.19 14.58 -6.37
CA LYS A 346 6.49 14.65 -7.80
C LYS A 346 7.70 15.55 -8.06
N GLY A 347 7.72 16.74 -7.46
CA GLY A 347 8.84 17.67 -7.58
C GLY A 347 10.13 17.19 -6.90
N THR A 348 9.99 16.41 -5.82
CA THR A 348 11.13 15.80 -5.09
C THR A 348 11.56 14.43 -5.64
N ARG A 349 10.93 14.00 -6.75
CA ARG A 349 11.22 12.78 -7.50
C ARG A 349 11.19 11.51 -6.64
N ILE A 350 10.23 11.44 -5.70
CA ILE A 350 10.07 10.28 -4.81
C ILE A 350 9.77 9.02 -5.61
N LYS A 351 8.86 9.12 -6.60
CA LYS A 351 8.50 7.99 -7.46
C LYS A 351 9.74 7.43 -8.16
N ASP A 352 10.52 8.28 -8.82
CA ASP A 352 11.74 7.86 -9.53
C ASP A 352 12.75 7.11 -8.65
N LYS A 353 12.84 7.46 -7.36
CA LYS A 353 13.72 6.80 -6.38
C LYS A 353 13.15 5.46 -5.88
N ALA A 354 11.83 5.36 -5.79
CA ALA A 354 11.14 4.19 -5.24
C ALA A 354 10.89 3.08 -6.28
N VAL A 355 10.59 3.44 -7.53
CA VAL A 355 9.97 2.54 -8.52
C VAL A 355 10.69 1.21 -8.73
N TRP A 356 12.02 1.20 -8.66
CA TRP A 356 12.87 0.03 -8.88
C TRP A 356 13.73 -0.35 -7.67
N GLY A 357 13.54 0.29 -6.51
CA GLY A 357 14.35 -0.01 -5.32
C GLY A 357 14.30 -1.49 -4.92
N PHE A 358 13.16 -2.14 -5.11
CA PHE A 358 12.97 -3.55 -4.76
C PHE A 358 13.79 -4.56 -5.57
N VAL A 359 14.34 -4.18 -6.74
CA VAL A 359 15.23 -5.05 -7.55
C VAL A 359 16.72 -4.78 -7.32
N ASP A 360 17.07 -3.76 -6.55
CA ASP A 360 18.46 -3.48 -6.14
C ASP A 360 18.88 -4.44 -5.03
N GLN A 361 19.95 -5.20 -5.24
CA GLN A 361 20.48 -6.15 -4.25
C GLN A 361 20.88 -5.50 -2.91
N ALA A 362 21.24 -4.22 -2.91
CA ALA A 362 21.57 -3.49 -1.70
C ALA A 362 20.32 -3.09 -0.89
N ASN A 363 19.13 -3.15 -1.49
CA ASN A 363 17.89 -2.80 -0.84
C ASN A 363 17.37 -3.97 0.01
N PRO A 364 16.92 -3.73 1.27
CA PRO A 364 16.33 -4.78 2.11
C PRO A 364 15.10 -5.48 1.53
N ALA A 365 14.43 -4.87 0.55
CA ALA A 365 13.32 -5.45 -0.21
C ALA A 365 13.76 -6.45 -1.30
N PHE A 366 15.05 -6.63 -1.57
CA PHE A 366 15.49 -7.58 -2.60
C PHE A 366 15.13 -9.04 -2.23
N ARG A 367 14.48 -9.76 -3.16
CA ARG A 367 13.96 -11.14 -2.95
C ARG A 367 14.22 -12.10 -4.10
N PHE A 368 15.08 -11.73 -5.03
CA PHE A 368 15.14 -12.42 -6.32
C PHE A 368 16.41 -13.26 -6.54
N GLY A 369 17.35 -13.25 -5.59
CA GLY A 369 18.62 -13.97 -5.69
C GLY A 369 18.50 -15.46 -5.38
N PRO A 370 19.50 -16.27 -5.76
CA PRO A 370 19.58 -17.68 -5.43
C PRO A 370 19.87 -17.98 -3.95
#